data_AF-A0A6C0CM03-F1
#
_entry.id   AF-A0A6C0CM03-F1
#
_cell.length_a   1.000
_cell.length_b   1.000
_cell.length_c   1.000
_cell.angle_alpha   90.00
_cell.angle_beta   90.00
_cell.angle_gamma   90.00
#
_symmetry.space_group_name_H-M   'P 1'
#
loop_
_entity.id
_entity.type
_entity.pdbx_description
1 polymer ?
#
loop_
_entity_poly.entity_id
_entity_poly.type
_entity_poly.pdbx_seq_one_letter_code
_entity_poly.pdbx_strand_id
1 'polypeptide(L)'
;MSKDNLTKIVNNLFDKYENNPVIFQKFIQHIEQLPEYFENTNTTLIQREKRKNKLETESDLFIQKFLNKHKYYYNSSAEIFFEYNQNIFNIIKEDDIQHKILTTITDNKELRDWKHKIKVSILKQIKERDIFTCIPESETIQNVINILWPSMFDSKDACKYFLTVLGDFLLKKCNHIYFISPKIKPFIKEINNLACMLFGCQTMFNYYKFKYYDHKFENSRLISCQQLSNMDSVVNYFTKENNIDIFCVAAHYSQRYENGDGYLQNKCQDVNLKNYAFYLHDKTETNIIDDFCNKNIEDSDECSISWKNLQFLWKQFIETEKIPNVLFAANLKTLLIEKFDYDNEKDVFLDCTSKHLPVVSKFIKFWTENMEQSNSDNDELELDEICSVFSHYSKCNVNEKIILDLIKHYYPDITIEDNKYVYQIKCKLWDKRKDIIDTLKKYKTIAPHVDFYSEEVPINEIYQLYCGSKNKFIASKQYFEKFIKEESELFITEDNFIKVKSFDNI
;
A
#
# COMPACT_ATOMS: atom_id res chain seq x y z
N MET A 1 60.60 -44.88 -13.43
CA MET A 1 61.76 -45.78 -13.30
C MET A 1 61.58 -46.93 -14.27
N SER A 2 62.61 -47.32 -15.02
CA SER A 2 62.57 -48.52 -15.86
C SER A 2 62.76 -49.79 -15.02
N LYS A 3 62.23 -50.92 -15.51
CA LYS A 3 62.38 -52.25 -14.90
C LYS A 3 63.85 -52.56 -14.59
N ASP A 4 64.74 -52.24 -15.53
CA ASP A 4 66.19 -52.50 -15.42
C ASP A 4 66.87 -51.72 -14.30
N ASN A 5 66.37 -50.54 -13.95
CA ASN A 5 66.92 -49.77 -12.84
C ASN A 5 66.52 -50.38 -11.49
N LEU A 6 65.30 -50.94 -11.37
CA LEU A 6 64.83 -51.58 -10.15
C LEU A 6 65.55 -52.91 -9.89
N THR A 7 65.74 -53.73 -10.91
CA THR A 7 66.53 -54.97 -10.80
C THR A 7 67.99 -54.69 -10.46
N LYS A 8 68.59 -53.64 -11.04
CA LYS A 8 69.96 -53.21 -10.66
C LYS A 8 70.07 -52.83 -9.18
N ILE A 9 69.08 -52.13 -8.63
CA ILE A 9 69.08 -51.75 -7.21
C ILE A 9 69.00 -52.99 -6.31
N VAL A 10 68.12 -53.93 -6.63
CA VAL A 10 67.97 -55.19 -5.87
C VAL A 10 69.24 -56.04 -5.95
N ASN A 11 69.84 -56.18 -7.14
CA ASN A 11 71.09 -56.93 -7.33
C ASN A 11 72.25 -56.27 -6.58
N ASN A 12 72.39 -54.94 -6.67
CA ASN A 12 73.43 -54.22 -5.94
C ASN A 12 73.29 -54.37 -4.40
N LEU A 13 72.07 -54.46 -3.88
CA LEU A 13 71.81 -54.70 -2.46
C LEU A 13 72.10 -56.14 -2.05
N PHE A 14 71.80 -57.11 -2.93
CA PHE A 14 72.15 -58.51 -2.75
C PHE A 14 73.67 -58.67 -2.63
N ASP A 15 74.42 -58.18 -3.63
CA ASP A 15 75.89 -58.31 -3.70
C ASP A 15 76.58 -57.60 -2.51
N LYS A 16 76.03 -56.48 -2.03
CA LYS A 16 76.62 -55.68 -0.96
C LYS A 16 76.50 -56.33 0.44
N TYR A 17 75.45 -57.11 0.67
CA TYR A 17 75.12 -57.64 2.00
C TYR A 17 75.22 -59.17 2.10
N GLU A 18 75.61 -59.87 1.03
CA GLU A 18 75.79 -61.33 0.96
C GLU A 18 76.66 -61.89 2.10
N ASN A 19 77.74 -61.19 2.45
CA ASN A 19 78.69 -61.63 3.49
C ASN A 19 78.25 -61.30 4.94
N ASN A 20 77.11 -60.63 5.14
CA ASN A 20 76.59 -60.30 6.47
C ASN A 20 75.28 -61.07 6.74
N PRO A 21 75.33 -62.21 7.45
CA PRO A 21 74.19 -63.12 7.57
C PRO A 21 72.97 -62.47 8.25
N VAL A 22 73.17 -61.55 9.19
CA VAL A 22 72.08 -60.87 9.91
C VAL A 22 71.36 -59.86 9.01
N ILE A 23 72.11 -59.11 8.19
CA ILE A 23 71.53 -58.10 7.29
C ILE A 23 70.92 -58.77 6.06
N PHE A 24 71.55 -59.81 5.54
CA PHE A 24 71.04 -60.59 4.41
C PHE A 24 69.70 -61.25 4.73
N GLN A 25 69.53 -61.78 5.94
CA GLN A 25 68.25 -62.36 6.36
C GLN A 25 67.14 -61.31 6.48
N LYS A 26 67.44 -60.09 6.95
CA LYS A 26 66.48 -58.96 6.92
C LYS A 26 66.13 -58.53 5.49
N PHE A 27 67.10 -58.55 4.58
CA PHE A 27 66.88 -58.24 3.17
C PHE A 27 65.93 -59.25 2.52
N ILE A 28 66.15 -60.55 2.74
CA ILE A 28 65.24 -61.62 2.28
C ILE A 28 63.84 -61.41 2.85
N GLN A 29 63.71 -61.20 4.17
CA GLN A 29 62.40 -60.95 4.80
C GLN A 29 61.67 -59.75 4.18
N HIS A 30 62.37 -58.67 3.87
CA HIS A 30 61.77 -57.49 3.21
C HIS A 30 61.34 -57.80 1.77
N ILE A 31 62.09 -58.61 1.01
CA ILE A 31 61.70 -59.04 -0.33
C ILE A 31 60.51 -60.00 -0.31
N GLU A 32 60.46 -60.91 0.66
CA GLU A 32 59.34 -61.85 0.82
C GLU A 32 58.06 -61.13 1.29
N GLN A 33 58.18 -60.07 2.09
CA GLN A 33 57.04 -59.25 2.56
C GLN A 33 56.56 -58.21 1.54
N LEU A 34 57.35 -57.88 0.52
CA LEU A 34 57.03 -56.85 -0.48
C LEU A 34 55.72 -57.12 -1.24
N PRO A 35 55.44 -58.35 -1.75
CA PRO A 35 54.17 -58.68 -2.39
C PRO A 35 52.96 -58.42 -1.49
N GLU A 36 53.00 -58.92 -0.25
CA GLU A 36 51.93 -58.75 0.73
C GLU A 36 51.74 -57.27 1.11
N TYR A 37 52.85 -56.52 1.26
CA TYR A 37 52.82 -55.08 1.49
C TYR A 37 52.15 -54.32 0.34
N PHE A 38 52.48 -54.63 -0.92
CA PHE A 38 51.87 -53.98 -2.07
C PHE A 38 50.40 -54.37 -2.26
N GLU A 39 50.04 -55.63 -1.97
CA GLU A 39 48.66 -56.09 -2.04
C GLU A 39 47.80 -55.42 -0.95
N ASN A 40 48.31 -55.31 0.28
CA ASN A 40 47.68 -54.55 1.36
C ASN A 40 47.57 -53.04 1.04
N THR A 41 48.58 -52.47 0.37
CA THR A 41 48.55 -51.06 -0.07
C THR A 41 47.51 -50.84 -1.17
N ASN A 42 47.41 -51.76 -2.14
CA ASN A 42 46.44 -51.67 -3.23
C ASN A 42 45.00 -51.87 -2.73
N THR A 43 44.77 -52.85 -1.85
CA THR A 43 43.45 -53.07 -1.23
C THR A 43 43.01 -51.89 -0.38
N THR A 44 43.91 -51.26 0.38
CA THR A 44 43.60 -50.03 1.13
C THR A 44 43.32 -48.84 0.21
N LEU A 45 43.99 -48.70 -0.93
CA LEU A 45 43.66 -47.67 -1.93
C LEU A 45 42.25 -47.87 -2.50
N ILE A 46 41.92 -49.09 -2.93
CA ILE A 46 40.60 -49.44 -3.47
C ILE A 46 39.50 -49.22 -2.41
N GLN A 47 39.75 -49.61 -1.16
CA GLN A 47 38.81 -49.40 -0.05
C GLN A 47 38.61 -47.91 0.27
N ARG A 48 39.69 -47.10 0.22
CA ARG A 48 39.61 -45.64 0.39
C ARG A 48 38.80 -44.99 -0.72
N GLU A 49 39.01 -45.41 -1.96
CA GLU A 49 38.27 -44.89 -3.12
C GLU A 49 36.78 -45.27 -3.04
N LYS A 50 36.47 -46.54 -2.73
CA LYS A 50 35.09 -46.99 -2.49
C LYS A 50 34.42 -46.23 -1.35
N ARG A 51 35.11 -46.02 -0.23
CA ARG A 51 34.60 -45.24 0.91
C ARG A 51 34.36 -43.78 0.51
N LYS A 52 35.27 -43.17 -0.25
CA LYS A 52 35.11 -41.80 -0.74
C LYS A 52 33.88 -41.66 -1.64
N ASN A 53 33.70 -42.55 -2.62
CA ASN A 53 32.56 -42.52 -3.53
C ASN A 53 31.23 -42.74 -2.79
N LYS A 54 31.20 -43.66 -1.81
CA LYS A 54 30.03 -43.86 -0.94
C LYS A 54 29.68 -42.59 -0.16
N LEU A 55 30.67 -41.97 0.48
CA LEU A 55 30.49 -40.73 1.26
C LEU A 55 30.05 -39.54 0.39
N GLU A 56 30.54 -39.42 -0.84
CA GLU A 56 30.08 -38.38 -1.79
C GLU A 56 28.60 -38.57 -2.12
N THR A 57 28.20 -39.80 -2.45
CA THR A 57 26.80 -40.11 -2.78
C THR A 57 25.87 -39.84 -1.59
N GLU A 58 26.24 -40.27 -0.38
CA GLU A 58 25.44 -40.05 0.83
C GLU A 58 25.41 -38.57 1.24
N SER A 59 26.51 -37.85 1.05
CA SER A 59 26.58 -36.40 1.26
C SER A 59 25.60 -35.67 0.34
N ASP A 60 25.59 -35.98 -0.95
CA ASP A 60 24.72 -35.32 -1.92
C ASP A 60 23.23 -35.63 -1.64
N LEU A 61 22.91 -36.89 -1.31
CA LEU A 61 21.56 -37.28 -0.88
C LEU A 61 21.14 -36.55 0.39
N PHE A 62 22.04 -36.38 1.35
CA PHE A 62 21.77 -35.61 2.56
C PHE A 62 21.51 -34.14 2.26
N ILE A 63 22.35 -33.51 1.43
CA ILE A 63 22.20 -32.11 1.02
C ILE A 63 20.85 -31.88 0.37
N GLN A 64 20.45 -32.74 -0.59
CA GLN A 64 19.15 -32.64 -1.25
C GLN A 64 17.98 -32.81 -0.27
N LYS A 65 18.04 -33.82 0.61
CA LYS A 65 17.00 -34.04 1.63
C LYS A 65 16.88 -32.85 2.58
N PHE A 66 18.01 -32.29 3.02
CA PHE A 66 18.04 -31.14 3.92
C PHE A 66 17.41 -29.90 3.24
N LEU A 67 17.84 -29.59 2.02
CA LEU A 67 17.37 -28.42 1.26
C LEU A 67 15.92 -28.52 0.78
N ASN A 68 15.36 -29.74 0.67
CA ASN A 68 13.94 -29.95 0.36
C ASN A 68 13.07 -29.88 1.62
N LYS A 69 13.60 -30.33 2.76
CA LYS A 69 12.91 -30.27 4.05
C LYS A 69 12.88 -28.84 4.61
N HIS A 70 13.99 -28.13 4.50
CA HIS A 70 14.15 -26.77 5.01
C HIS A 70 14.22 -25.79 3.83
N LYS A 71 13.16 -24.99 3.67
CA LYS A 71 13.07 -23.99 2.60
C LYS A 71 13.80 -22.71 3.01
N TYR A 72 15.13 -22.76 2.93
CA TYR A 72 16.01 -21.59 3.15
C TYR A 72 16.29 -20.84 1.84
N TYR A 73 16.34 -19.51 1.95
CA TYR A 73 16.61 -18.59 0.86
C TYR A 73 17.56 -17.48 1.30
N TYR A 74 18.13 -16.77 0.33
CA TYR A 74 19.07 -15.69 0.56
C TYR A 74 18.84 -14.53 -0.39
N ASN A 75 18.91 -13.30 0.10
CA ASN A 75 18.97 -12.11 -0.75
C ASN A 75 20.41 -11.57 -0.75
N SER A 76 21.02 -11.54 -1.93
CA SER A 76 22.42 -11.10 -2.06
C SER A 76 22.60 -9.59 -1.93
N SER A 77 21.58 -8.78 -2.18
CA SER A 77 21.68 -7.32 -2.14
C SER A 77 21.65 -6.79 -0.70
N ALA A 78 20.85 -7.42 0.16
CA ALA A 78 20.75 -7.07 1.58
C ALA A 78 21.60 -7.96 2.50
N GLU A 79 22.15 -9.05 1.96
CA GLU A 79 22.88 -10.09 2.70
C GLU A 79 22.07 -10.78 3.81
N ILE A 80 20.75 -10.92 3.60
CA ILE A 80 19.80 -11.48 4.59
C ILE A 80 19.39 -12.90 4.19
N PHE A 81 19.28 -13.79 5.19
CA PHE A 81 18.71 -15.12 5.02
C PHE A 81 17.24 -15.17 5.45
N PHE A 82 16.49 -16.02 4.76
CA PHE A 82 15.07 -16.22 4.98
C PHE A 82 14.73 -17.71 5.11
N GLU A 83 13.73 -18.02 5.91
CA GLU A 83 13.13 -19.35 6.03
C GLU A 83 11.64 -19.26 5.70
N TYR A 84 11.17 -20.17 4.84
CA TYR A 84 9.74 -20.37 4.61
C TYR A 84 9.28 -21.62 5.37
N ASN A 85 8.50 -21.41 6.44
CA ASN A 85 8.03 -22.48 7.32
C ASN A 85 6.60 -22.20 7.77
N GLN A 86 5.77 -23.25 7.86
CA GLN A 86 4.37 -23.15 8.30
C GLN A 86 3.59 -22.03 7.58
N ASN A 87 3.81 -21.89 6.27
CA ASN A 87 3.13 -20.91 5.42
C ASN A 87 3.46 -19.43 5.73
N ILE A 88 4.56 -19.15 6.42
CA ILE A 88 5.04 -17.79 6.76
C ILE A 88 6.53 -17.66 6.40
N PHE A 89 6.92 -16.50 5.88
CA PHE A 89 8.32 -16.15 5.64
C PHE A 89 8.90 -15.37 6.83
N ASN A 90 10.07 -15.81 7.31
CA ASN A 90 10.77 -15.19 8.43
C ASN A 90 12.24 -14.92 8.11
N ILE A 91 12.80 -13.88 8.74
CA ILE A 91 14.24 -13.64 8.75
C ILE A 91 14.92 -14.64 9.69
N ILE A 92 16.00 -15.25 9.25
CA ILE A 92 16.80 -16.19 10.06
C ILE A 92 18.28 -15.77 10.03
N LYS A 93 19.00 -16.01 11.13
CA LYS A 93 20.45 -15.72 11.18
C LYS A 93 21.24 -16.86 10.55
N GLU A 94 22.39 -16.53 9.97
CA GLU A 94 23.29 -17.54 9.40
C GLU A 94 23.71 -18.58 10.46
N ASP A 95 23.98 -18.14 11.70
CA ASP A 95 24.37 -19.01 12.81
C ASP A 95 23.30 -20.07 13.14
N ASP A 96 22.02 -19.69 13.08
CA ASP A 96 20.90 -20.61 13.35
C ASP A 96 20.80 -21.67 12.26
N ILE A 97 20.99 -21.29 11.00
CA ILE A 97 21.07 -22.22 9.86
C ILE A 97 22.26 -23.17 10.06
N GLN A 98 23.44 -22.63 10.41
CA GLN A 98 24.64 -23.43 10.64
C GLN A 98 24.46 -24.44 11.77
N HIS A 99 23.87 -24.00 12.89
CA HIS A 99 23.55 -24.86 14.01
C HIS A 99 22.59 -25.97 13.57
N LYS A 100 21.50 -25.64 12.87
CA LYS A 100 20.52 -26.61 12.37
C LYS A 100 21.16 -27.66 11.45
N ILE A 101 22.03 -27.24 10.53
CA ILE A 101 22.78 -28.15 9.66
C ILE A 101 23.64 -29.12 10.49
N LEU A 102 24.43 -28.59 11.42
CA LEU A 102 25.37 -29.38 12.22
C LEU A 102 24.66 -30.36 13.16
N THR A 103 23.56 -29.96 13.81
CA THR A 103 22.75 -30.86 14.62
C THR A 103 22.20 -32.01 13.78
N THR A 104 21.62 -31.70 12.61
CA THR A 104 21.01 -32.71 11.73
C THR A 104 22.06 -33.68 11.14
N ILE A 105 23.29 -33.21 10.86
CA ILE A 105 24.39 -34.08 10.41
C ILE A 105 24.89 -34.98 11.56
N THR A 106 24.91 -34.48 12.80
CA THR A 106 25.45 -35.22 13.94
C THR A 106 24.66 -36.50 14.23
N ASP A 107 23.38 -36.50 13.89
CA ASP A 107 22.50 -37.68 13.96
C ASP A 107 22.87 -38.76 12.93
N ASN A 108 23.54 -38.38 11.82
CA ASN A 108 24.06 -39.31 10.81
C ASN A 108 25.50 -39.73 11.11
N LYS A 109 25.68 -40.92 11.70
CA LYS A 109 27.00 -41.44 12.10
C LYS A 109 28.00 -41.53 10.94
N GLU A 110 27.55 -41.81 9.72
CA GLU A 110 28.41 -42.01 8.54
C GLU A 110 28.98 -40.69 7.96
N LEU A 111 28.28 -39.57 8.13
CA LEU A 111 28.64 -38.28 7.51
C LEU A 111 29.41 -37.31 8.45
N ARG A 112 29.67 -37.73 9.70
CA ARG A 112 30.33 -36.88 10.72
C ARG A 112 31.70 -36.37 10.29
N ASP A 113 32.49 -37.20 9.61
CA ASP A 113 33.83 -36.85 9.13
C ASP A 113 33.78 -35.70 8.11
N TRP A 114 32.68 -35.57 7.38
CA TRP A 114 32.49 -34.57 6.31
C TRP A 114 31.60 -33.39 6.74
N LYS A 115 31.23 -33.29 8.03
CA LYS A 115 30.27 -32.30 8.53
C LYS A 115 30.58 -30.85 8.11
N HIS A 116 31.85 -30.45 8.15
CA HIS A 116 32.26 -29.09 7.79
C HIS A 116 32.18 -28.86 6.27
N LYS A 117 32.57 -29.84 5.46
CA LYS A 117 32.47 -29.80 4.00
C LYS A 117 31.00 -29.71 3.56
N ILE A 118 30.14 -30.54 4.15
CA ILE A 118 28.70 -30.55 3.90
C ILE A 118 28.07 -29.21 4.31
N LYS A 119 28.42 -28.69 5.50
CA LYS A 119 27.95 -27.36 5.95
C LYS A 119 28.24 -26.26 4.94
N VAL A 120 29.49 -26.17 4.47
CA VAL A 120 29.90 -25.16 3.48
C VAL A 120 29.15 -25.36 2.15
N SER A 121 28.97 -26.61 1.71
CA SER A 121 28.22 -26.92 0.49
C SER A 121 26.76 -26.48 0.59
N ILE A 122 26.08 -26.81 1.70
CA ILE A 122 24.67 -26.41 1.94
C ILE A 122 24.55 -24.89 1.98
N LEU A 123 25.40 -24.19 2.73
CA LEU A 123 25.36 -22.72 2.81
C LEU A 123 25.56 -22.08 1.43
N LYS A 124 26.49 -22.60 0.62
CA LYS A 124 26.70 -22.11 -0.75
C LYS A 124 25.44 -22.28 -1.59
N GLN A 125 24.80 -23.45 -1.56
CA GLN A 125 23.57 -23.70 -2.29
C GLN A 125 22.39 -22.86 -1.77
N ILE A 126 22.32 -22.52 -0.49
CA ILE A 126 21.32 -21.60 0.06
C ILE A 126 21.57 -20.18 -0.47
N LYS A 127 22.83 -19.71 -0.50
CA LYS A 127 23.19 -18.39 -1.03
C LYS A 127 22.90 -18.23 -2.53
N GLU A 128 22.85 -19.33 -3.28
CA GLU A 128 22.47 -19.36 -4.69
C GLU A 128 20.94 -19.31 -4.92
N ARG A 129 20.12 -19.50 -3.87
CA ARG A 129 18.65 -19.50 -3.95
C ARG A 129 18.07 -18.16 -3.52
N ASP A 130 17.69 -17.35 -4.50
CA ASP A 130 17.01 -16.07 -4.23
C ASP A 130 15.61 -16.29 -3.63
N ILE A 131 15.22 -15.45 -2.66
CA ILE A 131 13.91 -15.54 -1.98
C ILE A 131 12.74 -15.46 -2.96
N PHE A 132 12.86 -14.68 -4.03
CA PHE A 132 11.81 -14.51 -5.02
C PHE A 132 11.66 -15.71 -5.96
N THR A 133 12.53 -16.72 -5.86
CA THR A 133 12.32 -18.02 -6.53
C THR A 133 11.37 -18.94 -5.77
N CYS A 134 10.99 -18.58 -4.54
CA CYS A 134 10.05 -19.35 -3.75
C CYS A 134 8.65 -19.33 -4.38
N ILE A 135 8.01 -20.50 -4.41
CA ILE A 135 6.59 -20.64 -4.73
C ILE A 135 5.84 -20.72 -3.39
N PRO A 136 5.13 -19.66 -2.97
CA PRO A 136 4.36 -19.67 -1.74
C PRO A 136 3.18 -20.65 -1.85
N GLU A 137 2.83 -21.28 -0.74
CA GLU A 137 1.66 -22.13 -0.64
C GLU A 137 0.37 -21.32 -0.81
N SER A 138 -0.71 -22.00 -1.20
CA SER A 138 -1.99 -21.35 -1.48
C SER A 138 -2.55 -20.59 -0.26
N GLU A 139 -2.29 -21.07 0.95
CA GLU A 139 -2.71 -20.40 2.19
C GLU A 139 -2.01 -19.06 2.37
N THR A 140 -0.69 -18.98 2.17
CA THR A 140 0.06 -17.72 2.21
C THR A 140 -0.48 -16.71 1.18
N ILE A 141 -0.76 -17.19 -0.04
CA ILE A 141 -1.33 -16.35 -1.11
C ILE A 141 -2.70 -15.80 -0.69
N GLN A 142 -3.59 -16.65 -0.15
CA GLN A 142 -4.91 -16.19 0.28
C GLN A 142 -4.83 -15.24 1.48
N ASN A 143 -3.92 -15.46 2.43
CA ASN A 143 -3.73 -14.58 3.58
C ASN A 143 -3.36 -13.15 3.13
N VAL A 144 -2.39 -13.01 2.21
CA VAL A 144 -2.02 -11.70 1.65
C VAL A 144 -3.21 -11.06 0.92
N ILE A 145 -3.94 -11.82 0.09
CA ILE A 145 -5.08 -11.29 -0.67
C ILE A 145 -6.20 -10.82 0.25
N ASN A 146 -6.54 -11.59 1.29
CA ASN A 146 -7.66 -11.31 2.20
C ASN A 146 -7.42 -10.07 3.09
N ILE A 147 -6.17 -9.62 3.20
CA ILE A 147 -5.80 -8.43 3.96
C ILE A 147 -5.85 -7.19 3.08
N LEU A 148 -5.43 -7.33 1.82
CA LEU A 148 -5.48 -6.25 0.83
C LEU A 148 -6.90 -6.04 0.28
N TRP A 149 -7.67 -7.12 0.10
CA TRP A 149 -9.05 -7.12 -0.37
C TRP A 149 -9.95 -7.73 0.71
N PRO A 150 -11.04 -7.05 1.12
CA PRO A 150 -11.66 -5.87 0.49
C PRO A 150 -11.17 -4.49 0.99
N SER A 151 -10.14 -4.44 1.84
CA SER A 151 -9.76 -3.19 2.53
C SER A 151 -9.16 -2.08 1.67
N MET A 152 -8.49 -2.42 0.55
CA MET A 152 -7.80 -1.45 -0.34
C MET A 152 -8.29 -1.51 -1.80
N PHE A 153 -8.79 -2.66 -2.25
CA PHE A 153 -9.07 -2.96 -3.66
C PHE A 153 -10.53 -3.33 -3.87
N ASP A 154 -11.07 -3.00 -5.03
CA ASP A 154 -12.50 -3.21 -5.34
C ASP A 154 -12.81 -4.68 -5.65
N SER A 155 -11.83 -5.40 -6.19
CA SER A 155 -11.95 -6.82 -6.56
C SER A 155 -10.68 -7.59 -6.24
N LYS A 156 -10.81 -8.92 -6.12
CA LYS A 156 -9.65 -9.82 -5.99
C LYS A 156 -8.71 -9.72 -7.19
N ASP A 157 -9.24 -9.42 -8.38
CA ASP A 157 -8.43 -9.28 -9.59
C ASP A 157 -7.65 -7.96 -9.59
N ALA A 158 -8.22 -6.87 -9.06
CA ALA A 158 -7.48 -5.62 -8.86
C ALA A 158 -6.32 -5.79 -7.86
N CYS A 159 -6.55 -6.54 -6.78
CA CYS A 159 -5.52 -6.89 -5.80
C CYS A 159 -4.39 -7.73 -6.44
N LYS A 160 -4.72 -8.76 -7.22
CA LYS A 160 -3.72 -9.58 -7.94
C LYS A 160 -2.95 -8.78 -8.98
N TYR A 161 -3.62 -7.88 -9.70
CA TYR A 161 -2.96 -6.98 -10.64
C TYR A 161 -1.94 -6.10 -9.91
N PHE A 162 -2.33 -5.46 -8.81
CA PHE A 162 -1.41 -4.69 -7.97
C PHE A 162 -0.23 -5.53 -7.47
N LEU A 163 -0.47 -6.74 -6.95
CA LEU A 163 0.59 -7.65 -6.51
C LEU A 163 1.53 -8.05 -7.66
N THR A 164 1.00 -8.23 -8.86
CA THR A 164 1.81 -8.54 -10.05
C THR A 164 2.73 -7.36 -10.39
N VAL A 165 2.20 -6.12 -10.39
CA VAL A 165 3.00 -4.90 -10.63
C VAL A 165 4.04 -4.69 -9.52
N LEU A 166 3.69 -4.94 -8.26
CA LEU A 166 4.64 -4.92 -7.15
C LEU A 166 5.77 -5.94 -7.36
N GLY A 167 5.45 -7.13 -7.87
CA GLY A 167 6.42 -8.16 -8.22
C GLY A 167 7.34 -7.74 -9.37
N ASP A 168 6.80 -7.08 -10.40
CA ASP A 168 7.59 -6.55 -11.51
C ASP A 168 8.64 -5.56 -11.02
N PHE A 169 8.27 -4.74 -10.04
CA PHE A 169 9.19 -3.83 -9.41
C PHE A 169 10.32 -4.57 -8.66
N LEU A 170 9.99 -5.56 -7.83
CA LEU A 170 10.98 -6.32 -7.05
C LEU A 170 11.98 -7.04 -7.97
N LEU A 171 11.48 -7.57 -9.09
CA LEU A 171 12.25 -8.31 -10.08
C LEU A 171 12.90 -7.41 -11.15
N LYS A 172 12.81 -6.08 -11.02
CA LYS A 172 13.38 -5.09 -11.95
C LYS A 172 12.89 -5.25 -13.40
N LYS A 173 11.61 -5.60 -13.56
CA LYS A 173 10.90 -5.78 -14.85
C LYS A 173 9.96 -4.61 -15.20
N CYS A 174 9.84 -3.60 -14.34
CA CYS A 174 8.94 -2.47 -14.58
C CYS A 174 9.39 -1.65 -15.80
N ASN A 175 8.55 -1.64 -16.83
CA ASN A 175 8.75 -0.84 -18.04
C ASN A 175 7.75 0.33 -18.15
N HIS A 176 6.71 0.34 -17.32
CA HIS A 176 5.61 1.29 -17.39
C HIS A 176 5.54 2.18 -16.14
N ILE A 177 4.81 3.29 -16.29
CA ILE A 177 4.46 4.20 -15.21
C ILE A 177 3.06 3.87 -14.74
N TYR A 178 2.90 3.68 -13.44
CA TYR A 178 1.64 3.27 -12.83
C TYR A 178 1.04 4.42 -12.04
N PHE A 179 -0.12 4.90 -12.47
CA PHE A 179 -0.89 5.90 -11.76
C PHE A 179 -1.84 5.25 -10.77
N ILE A 180 -1.78 5.73 -9.53
CA ILE A 180 -2.58 5.23 -8.43
C ILE A 180 -3.08 6.39 -7.57
N SER A 181 -4.22 6.17 -6.90
CA SER A 181 -4.85 7.16 -6.02
C SER A 181 -3.86 7.76 -5.01
N PRO A 182 -3.79 9.10 -4.85
CA PRO A 182 -2.94 9.73 -3.84
C PRO A 182 -3.19 9.24 -2.41
N LYS A 183 -4.41 8.75 -2.13
CA LYS A 183 -4.81 8.29 -0.80
C LYS A 183 -4.07 7.03 -0.34
N ILE A 184 -3.56 6.20 -1.26
CA ILE A 184 -2.79 4.99 -0.91
C ILE A 184 -1.30 5.28 -0.64
N LYS A 185 -0.86 6.53 -0.86
CA LYS A 185 0.55 6.93 -0.74
C LYS A 185 1.22 6.54 0.60
N PRO A 186 0.56 6.66 1.77
CA PRO A 186 1.15 6.22 3.04
C PRO A 186 1.53 4.73 3.04
N PHE A 187 0.65 3.86 2.55
CA PHE A 187 0.91 2.43 2.45
C PHE A 187 2.05 2.11 1.47
N ILE A 188 2.06 2.72 0.29
CA ILE A 188 3.14 2.52 -0.69
C ILE A 188 4.49 2.99 -0.12
N LYS A 189 4.50 4.05 0.70
CA LYS A 189 5.72 4.51 1.38
C LYS A 189 6.27 3.46 2.35
N GLU A 190 5.41 2.85 3.17
CA GLU A 190 5.85 1.80 4.09
C GLU A 190 6.31 0.54 3.36
N ILE A 191 5.57 0.09 2.35
CA ILE A 191 5.96 -1.05 1.50
C ILE A 191 7.30 -0.77 0.79
N ASN A 192 7.52 0.46 0.31
CA ASN A 192 8.80 0.85 -0.27
C ASN A 192 9.94 0.80 0.76
N ASN A 193 9.74 1.33 1.96
CA ASN A 193 10.75 1.31 3.02
C ASN A 193 11.13 -0.14 3.40
N LEU A 194 10.14 -1.01 3.55
CA LEU A 194 10.34 -2.44 3.82
C LEU A 194 11.09 -3.13 2.68
N ALA A 195 10.72 -2.87 1.43
CA ALA A 195 11.42 -3.46 0.27
C ALA A 195 12.89 -3.00 0.20
N CYS A 196 13.17 -1.72 0.45
CA CYS A 196 14.53 -1.19 0.52
C CYS A 196 15.33 -1.86 1.65
N MET A 197 14.73 -2.00 2.83
CA MET A 197 15.38 -2.59 4.01
C MET A 197 15.68 -4.08 3.84
N LEU A 198 14.72 -4.85 3.30
CA LEU A 198 14.80 -6.31 3.22
C LEU A 198 15.56 -6.80 1.99
N PHE A 199 15.53 -6.04 0.89
CA PHE A 199 16.03 -6.52 -0.41
C PHE A 199 16.96 -5.53 -1.13
N GLY A 200 17.23 -4.35 -0.57
CA GLY A 200 18.08 -3.35 -1.22
C GLY A 200 17.50 -2.81 -2.54
N CYS A 201 16.17 -2.81 -2.68
CA CYS A 201 15.51 -2.33 -3.90
C CYS A 201 15.66 -0.81 -4.09
N GLN A 202 15.55 -0.35 -5.34
CA GLN A 202 15.43 1.07 -5.67
C GLN A 202 14.08 1.64 -5.23
N THR A 203 13.89 2.95 -5.27
CA THR A 203 12.61 3.54 -4.89
C THR A 203 11.46 3.20 -5.86
N MET A 204 10.35 2.69 -5.31
CA MET A 204 9.09 2.40 -6.01
C MET A 204 8.47 3.66 -6.64
N PHE A 205 8.76 4.84 -6.09
CA PHE A 205 8.25 6.13 -6.56
C PHE A 205 8.79 6.57 -7.93
N ASN A 206 9.75 5.84 -8.48
CA ASN A 206 10.15 5.99 -9.87
C ASN A 206 9.04 5.54 -10.83
N TYR A 207 8.30 4.48 -10.47
CA TYR A 207 7.27 3.85 -11.29
C TYR A 207 5.86 4.21 -10.83
N TYR A 208 5.60 4.23 -9.53
CA TYR A 208 4.31 4.67 -8.99
C TYR A 208 4.22 6.19 -8.93
N LYS A 209 3.22 6.75 -9.61
CA LYS A 209 2.95 8.19 -9.64
C LYS A 209 1.53 8.47 -9.13
N PHE A 210 1.39 9.55 -8.37
CA PHE A 210 0.10 9.99 -7.81
C PHE A 210 -0.49 11.18 -8.56
N LYS A 211 0.28 11.74 -9.48
CA LYS A 211 -0.09 12.85 -10.37
C LYS A 211 0.57 12.61 -11.71
N TYR A 212 -0.12 13.01 -12.78
CA TYR A 212 0.41 12.94 -14.12
C TYR A 212 1.38 14.08 -14.40
N TYR A 213 2.48 13.78 -15.08
CA TYR A 213 3.53 14.72 -15.46
C TYR A 213 4.09 14.36 -16.84
N ASP A 214 3.40 14.77 -17.91
CA ASP A 214 3.85 14.68 -19.30
C ASP A 214 4.42 13.30 -19.69
N HIS A 215 3.80 12.24 -19.15
CA HIS A 215 4.22 10.86 -19.35
C HIS A 215 3.50 10.29 -20.57
N LYS A 216 4.23 9.64 -21.48
CA LYS A 216 3.60 9.02 -22.65
C LYS A 216 2.46 8.08 -22.25
N PHE A 217 1.30 8.29 -22.87
CA PHE A 217 0.07 7.53 -22.65
C PHE A 217 0.25 6.03 -22.89
N GLU A 218 0.97 5.65 -23.95
CA GLU A 218 1.34 4.26 -24.26
C GLU A 218 2.09 3.55 -23.11
N ASN A 219 2.90 4.30 -22.34
CA ASN A 219 3.68 3.76 -21.23
C ASN A 219 2.97 3.88 -19.87
N SER A 220 1.73 4.33 -19.86
CA SER A 220 0.98 4.66 -18.65
C SER A 220 -0.07 3.60 -18.37
N ARG A 221 -0.18 3.19 -17.12
CA ARG A 221 -1.18 2.23 -16.64
C ARG A 221 -1.89 2.78 -15.41
N LEU A 222 -3.17 2.47 -15.25
CA LEU A 222 -3.93 2.82 -14.04
C LEU A 222 -4.03 1.61 -13.11
N ILE A 223 -4.06 1.87 -11.80
CA ILE A 223 -4.30 0.86 -10.77
C ILE A 223 -5.53 1.25 -9.97
N SER A 224 -6.54 0.39 -9.97
CA SER A 224 -7.77 0.64 -9.22
C SER A 224 -7.53 0.42 -7.74
N CYS A 225 -7.74 1.45 -6.93
CA CYS A 225 -7.67 1.38 -5.47
C CYS A 225 -8.64 2.42 -4.90
N GLN A 226 -9.81 1.97 -4.42
CA GLN A 226 -10.93 2.87 -4.14
C GLN A 226 -11.57 2.63 -2.77
N GLN A 227 -11.73 1.38 -2.35
CA GLN A 227 -12.09 1.07 -0.97
C GLN A 227 -10.84 1.23 -0.12
N LEU A 228 -10.64 2.34 0.58
CA LEU A 228 -9.51 2.56 1.50
C LEU A 228 -10.00 2.48 2.94
N SER A 229 -10.80 1.47 3.23
CA SER A 229 -11.37 1.22 4.54
C SER A 229 -10.32 0.51 5.40
N ASN A 230 -9.98 1.08 6.56
CA ASN A 230 -9.01 0.49 7.51
C ASN A 230 -7.57 0.40 6.99
N MET A 231 -7.11 1.40 6.22
CA MET A 231 -5.72 1.49 5.76
C MET A 231 -4.70 1.34 6.88
N ASP A 232 -4.96 1.94 8.05
CA ASP A 232 -4.07 1.84 9.19
C ASP A 232 -3.92 0.41 9.70
N SER A 233 -4.99 -0.39 9.67
CA SER A 233 -4.94 -1.80 10.02
C SER A 233 -4.09 -2.60 9.04
N VAL A 234 -4.23 -2.34 7.74
CA VAL A 234 -3.43 -2.98 6.68
C VAL A 234 -1.95 -2.64 6.83
N VAL A 235 -1.63 -1.36 7.02
CA VAL A 235 -0.25 -0.89 7.25
C VAL A 235 0.33 -1.51 8.51
N ASN A 236 -0.43 -1.57 9.60
CA ASN A 236 0.02 -2.20 10.86
C ASN A 236 0.33 -3.68 10.70
N TYR A 237 -0.49 -4.42 9.93
CA TYR A 237 -0.25 -5.84 9.68
C TYR A 237 1.08 -6.07 8.95
N PHE A 238 1.30 -5.36 7.85
CA PHE A 238 2.52 -5.53 7.04
C PHE A 238 3.77 -4.93 7.68
N THR A 239 3.65 -4.09 8.70
CA THR A 239 4.81 -3.57 9.43
C THR A 239 5.23 -4.42 10.62
N LYS A 240 4.30 -5.20 11.23
CA LYS A 240 4.56 -5.91 12.48
C LYS A 240 4.64 -7.43 12.36
N GLU A 241 3.85 -8.06 11.49
CA GLU A 241 3.67 -9.52 11.51
C GLU A 241 4.22 -10.18 10.25
N ASN A 242 3.68 -9.86 9.07
CA ASN A 242 3.95 -10.60 7.83
C ASN A 242 4.45 -9.68 6.71
N ASN A 243 5.57 -9.00 6.96
CA ASN A 243 6.17 -8.05 6.02
C ASN A 243 6.76 -8.71 4.77
N ILE A 244 7.22 -9.97 4.84
CA ILE A 244 7.91 -10.65 3.74
C ILE A 244 6.94 -11.37 2.80
N ASP A 245 5.83 -11.89 3.34
CA ASP A 245 4.85 -12.68 2.59
C ASP A 245 4.31 -11.91 1.38
N ILE A 246 3.97 -10.62 1.55
CA ILE A 246 3.47 -9.77 0.46
C ILE A 246 4.45 -9.70 -0.71
N PHE A 247 5.75 -9.60 -0.43
CA PHE A 247 6.77 -9.50 -1.47
C PHE A 247 7.00 -10.83 -2.19
N CYS A 248 6.98 -11.95 -1.46
CA CYS A 248 7.12 -13.28 -2.07
C CYS A 248 5.89 -13.64 -2.92
N VAL A 249 4.69 -13.31 -2.45
CA VAL A 249 3.45 -13.48 -3.22
C VAL A 249 3.43 -12.58 -4.46
N ALA A 250 3.87 -11.32 -4.33
CA ALA A 250 4.00 -10.39 -5.44
C ALA A 250 4.98 -10.90 -6.51
N ALA A 251 6.19 -11.30 -6.10
CA ALA A 251 7.19 -11.87 -7.01
C ALA A 251 6.69 -13.15 -7.69
N HIS A 252 6.00 -14.04 -6.96
CA HIS A 252 5.37 -15.23 -7.54
C HIS A 252 4.37 -14.85 -8.64
N TYR A 253 3.53 -13.83 -8.42
CA TYR A 253 2.57 -13.39 -9.42
C TYR A 253 3.24 -12.79 -10.67
N SER A 254 4.25 -11.95 -10.50
CA SER A 254 5.05 -11.42 -11.62
C SER A 254 5.71 -12.53 -12.43
N GLN A 255 6.31 -13.54 -11.78
CA GLN A 255 6.92 -14.66 -12.51
C GLN A 255 5.88 -15.51 -13.23
N ARG A 256 4.75 -15.80 -12.56
CA ARG A 256 3.69 -16.65 -13.09
C ARG A 256 3.01 -16.04 -14.33
N TYR A 257 2.84 -14.72 -14.35
CA TYR A 257 2.14 -14.01 -15.43
C TYR A 257 3.07 -13.18 -16.31
N GLU A 258 4.38 -13.37 -16.16
CA GLU A 258 5.47 -12.62 -16.81
C GLU A 258 5.59 -11.16 -16.37
N ASN A 259 4.47 -10.42 -16.36
CA ASN A 259 4.32 -9.05 -15.89
C ASN A 259 2.84 -8.65 -15.66
N GLY A 260 2.59 -7.42 -15.19
CA GLY A 260 1.27 -6.87 -14.94
C GLY A 260 0.34 -6.84 -16.16
N ASP A 261 0.85 -6.49 -17.34
CA ASP A 261 0.07 -6.51 -18.58
C ASP A 261 -0.28 -7.95 -18.99
N GLY A 262 0.66 -8.88 -18.82
CA GLY A 262 0.47 -10.31 -19.03
C GLY A 262 -0.63 -10.88 -18.14
N TYR A 263 -0.72 -10.45 -16.87
CA TYR A 263 -1.83 -10.80 -16.00
C TYR A 263 -3.18 -10.28 -16.53
N LEU A 264 -3.24 -9.00 -16.91
CA LEU A 264 -4.47 -8.36 -17.41
C LEU A 264 -4.97 -8.99 -18.72
N GLN A 265 -4.06 -9.37 -19.62
CA GLN A 265 -4.40 -9.92 -20.93
C GLN A 265 -4.77 -11.40 -20.86
N ASN A 266 -4.02 -12.20 -20.10
CA ASN A 266 -4.09 -13.65 -20.16
C ASN A 266 -4.90 -14.29 -19.03
N LYS A 267 -5.11 -13.60 -17.90
CA LYS A 267 -5.78 -14.18 -16.73
C LYS A 267 -6.96 -13.39 -16.18
N CYS A 268 -6.88 -12.06 -16.16
CA CYS A 268 -7.94 -11.21 -15.63
C CYS A 268 -9.26 -11.44 -16.37
N GLN A 269 -10.32 -11.78 -15.64
CA GLN A 269 -11.67 -11.96 -16.20
C GLN A 269 -12.49 -10.67 -16.11
N ASP A 270 -12.06 -9.73 -15.25
CA ASP A 270 -12.69 -8.44 -15.08
C ASP A 270 -12.33 -7.50 -16.24
N VAL A 271 -13.26 -7.39 -17.21
CA VAL A 271 -13.13 -6.53 -18.38
C VAL A 271 -13.11 -5.05 -17.98
N ASN A 272 -13.82 -4.66 -16.92
CA ASN A 272 -13.84 -3.28 -16.45
C ASN A 272 -12.49 -2.88 -15.88
N LEU A 273 -11.87 -3.76 -15.09
CA LEU A 273 -10.51 -3.56 -14.59
C LEU A 273 -9.50 -3.46 -15.72
N LYS A 274 -9.61 -4.33 -16.74
CA LYS A 274 -8.72 -4.30 -17.91
C LYS A 274 -8.83 -2.98 -18.66
N ASN A 275 -10.04 -2.56 -19.00
CA ASN A 275 -10.29 -1.28 -19.69
C ASN A 275 -9.83 -0.08 -18.85
N TYR A 276 -10.01 -0.14 -17.54
CA TYR A 276 -9.51 0.90 -16.64
C TYR A 276 -7.97 0.94 -16.61
N ALA A 277 -7.32 -0.21 -16.45
CA ALA A 277 -5.86 -0.28 -16.38
C ALA A 277 -5.18 0.22 -17.67
N PHE A 278 -5.76 -0.08 -18.84
CA PHE A 278 -5.31 0.40 -20.15
C PHE A 278 -5.94 1.74 -20.59
N TYR A 279 -6.71 2.42 -19.73
CA TYR A 279 -7.44 3.64 -20.13
C TYR A 279 -6.57 4.68 -20.83
N LEU A 280 -5.37 4.96 -20.28
CA LEU A 280 -4.44 5.92 -20.90
C LEU A 280 -3.68 5.32 -22.08
N HIS A 281 -3.45 4.01 -22.10
CA HIS A 281 -2.78 3.35 -23.22
C HIS A 281 -3.65 3.35 -24.49
N ASP A 282 -4.95 3.09 -24.33
CA ASP A 282 -5.89 2.90 -25.42
C ASP A 282 -6.54 4.22 -25.92
N LYS A 283 -6.31 5.33 -25.22
CA LYS A 283 -6.92 6.63 -25.54
C LYS A 283 -5.88 7.69 -25.82
N THR A 284 -6.26 8.64 -26.67
CA THR A 284 -5.51 9.88 -26.87
C THR A 284 -6.13 11.03 -26.08
N GLU A 285 -5.43 12.16 -25.98
CA GLU A 285 -5.96 13.37 -25.32
C GLU A 285 -7.29 13.81 -25.94
N THR A 286 -7.41 13.74 -27.27
CA THR A 286 -8.63 14.11 -27.98
C THR A 286 -9.79 13.17 -27.62
N ASN A 287 -9.56 11.86 -27.52
CA ASN A 287 -10.60 10.92 -27.11
C ASN A 287 -11.10 11.16 -25.69
N ILE A 288 -10.21 11.53 -24.76
CA ILE A 288 -10.60 11.83 -23.38
C ILE A 288 -11.46 13.10 -23.34
N ILE A 289 -11.15 14.10 -24.17
CA ILE A 289 -11.96 15.31 -24.29
C ILE A 289 -13.30 15.01 -24.94
N ASP A 290 -13.33 14.18 -25.98
CA ASP A 290 -14.58 13.74 -26.60
C ASP A 290 -15.49 13.06 -25.57
N ASP A 291 -14.94 12.15 -24.76
CA ASP A 291 -15.67 11.49 -23.69
C ASP A 291 -16.18 12.47 -22.63
N PHE A 292 -15.37 13.47 -22.27
CA PHE A 292 -15.80 14.53 -21.36
C PHE A 292 -16.96 15.34 -21.94
N CYS A 293 -16.84 15.81 -23.18
CA CYS A 293 -17.88 16.60 -23.83
C CYS A 293 -19.18 15.79 -23.93
N ASN A 294 -19.11 14.55 -24.40
CA ASN A 294 -20.29 13.68 -24.57
C ASN A 294 -21.02 13.36 -23.26
N LYS A 295 -20.30 13.27 -22.12
CA LYS A 295 -20.90 12.93 -20.83
C LYS A 295 -21.38 14.14 -20.04
N ASN A 296 -20.73 15.29 -20.20
CA ASN A 296 -20.89 16.44 -19.33
C ASN A 296 -21.43 17.69 -20.01
N ILE A 297 -21.40 17.78 -21.35
CA ILE A 297 -21.82 18.96 -22.12
C ILE A 297 -23.00 18.57 -23.02
N GLU A 298 -23.98 19.45 -23.13
CA GLU A 298 -25.15 19.33 -24.00
C GLU A 298 -25.26 20.60 -24.86
N ASP A 299 -25.67 20.46 -26.12
CA ASP A 299 -25.86 21.60 -27.03
C ASP A 299 -27.07 22.44 -26.58
N SER A 300 -26.93 23.78 -26.64
CA SER A 300 -28.02 24.69 -26.28
C SER A 300 -27.81 26.08 -26.87
N ASP A 301 -28.64 26.42 -27.87
CA ASP A 301 -28.58 27.65 -28.70
C ASP A 301 -28.63 29.01 -27.95
N GLU A 302 -28.91 29.01 -26.64
CA GLU A 302 -29.02 30.23 -25.84
C GLU A 302 -28.14 30.23 -24.58
N CYS A 303 -27.48 29.11 -24.28
CA CYS A 303 -26.69 28.96 -23.07
C CYS A 303 -25.20 29.12 -23.35
N SER A 304 -24.47 29.53 -22.32
CA SER A 304 -23.01 29.58 -22.36
C SER A 304 -22.43 29.07 -21.04
N ILE A 305 -21.28 28.40 -21.12
CA ILE A 305 -20.55 27.93 -19.93
C ILE A 305 -19.28 28.73 -19.76
N SER A 306 -19.09 29.34 -18.59
CA SER A 306 -17.82 30.01 -18.26
C SER A 306 -16.68 29.00 -18.12
N TRP A 307 -15.45 29.45 -18.37
CA TRP A 307 -14.27 28.61 -18.18
C TRP A 307 -14.17 28.05 -16.75
N LYS A 308 -14.50 28.85 -15.73
CA LYS A 308 -14.53 28.40 -14.32
C LYS A 308 -15.51 27.23 -14.12
N ASN A 309 -16.70 27.34 -14.69
CA ASN A 309 -17.70 26.27 -14.64
C ASN A 309 -17.22 24.99 -15.37
N LEU A 310 -16.60 25.13 -16.55
CA LEU A 310 -16.02 23.98 -17.25
C LEU A 310 -14.88 23.31 -16.47
N GLN A 311 -14.01 24.09 -15.82
CA GLN A 311 -12.98 23.54 -14.94
C GLN A 311 -13.58 22.73 -13.80
N PHE A 312 -14.72 23.16 -13.25
CA PHE A 312 -15.43 22.41 -12.23
C PHE A 312 -15.97 21.08 -12.79
N LEU A 313 -16.65 21.12 -13.94
CA LEU A 313 -17.15 19.93 -14.63
C LEU A 313 -16.03 18.95 -14.97
N TRP A 314 -14.87 19.45 -15.40
CA TRP A 314 -13.69 18.64 -15.69
C TRP A 314 -13.15 17.93 -14.44
N LYS A 315 -13.05 18.64 -13.30
CA LYS A 315 -12.66 18.04 -12.02
C LYS A 315 -13.63 16.92 -11.61
N GLN A 316 -14.95 17.15 -11.76
CA GLN A 316 -15.96 16.14 -11.47
C GLN A 316 -15.87 14.94 -12.41
N PHE A 317 -15.60 15.16 -13.69
CA PHE A 317 -15.41 14.09 -14.68
C PHE A 317 -14.21 13.21 -14.31
N ILE A 318 -13.05 13.81 -14.06
CA ILE A 318 -11.83 13.09 -13.67
C ILE A 318 -12.06 12.25 -12.42
N GLU A 319 -12.72 12.81 -11.41
CA GLU A 319 -12.98 12.10 -10.18
C GLU A 319 -13.98 10.95 -10.37
N THR A 320 -14.98 11.15 -11.23
CA THR A 320 -15.98 10.13 -11.56
C THR A 320 -15.35 8.96 -12.33
N GLU A 321 -14.52 9.26 -13.33
CA GLU A 321 -13.77 8.28 -14.12
C GLU A 321 -12.55 7.72 -13.35
N LYS A 322 -12.18 8.33 -12.23
CA LYS A 322 -11.07 7.96 -11.34
C LYS A 322 -9.73 7.92 -12.06
N ILE A 323 -9.52 8.85 -12.98
CA ILE A 323 -8.27 9.00 -13.73
C ILE A 323 -7.41 10.10 -13.11
N PRO A 324 -6.08 10.10 -13.31
CA PRO A 324 -5.28 11.27 -12.96
C PRO A 324 -5.66 12.46 -13.86
N ASN A 325 -5.45 13.68 -13.37
CA ASN A 325 -5.60 14.87 -14.23
C ASN A 325 -4.47 14.91 -15.27
N VAL A 326 -4.74 14.40 -16.47
CA VAL A 326 -3.76 14.30 -17.56
C VAL A 326 -3.60 15.59 -18.35
N LEU A 327 -4.59 16.49 -18.32
CA LEU A 327 -4.56 17.76 -19.04
C LEU A 327 -4.37 18.93 -18.07
N PHE A 328 -3.33 19.72 -18.30
CA PHE A 328 -3.18 21.01 -17.64
C PHE A 328 -4.27 21.97 -18.12
N ALA A 329 -4.66 22.91 -17.25
CA ALA A 329 -5.76 23.84 -17.50
C ALA A 329 -5.59 24.60 -18.83
N ALA A 330 -4.37 25.02 -19.18
CA ALA A 330 -4.10 25.72 -20.44
C ALA A 330 -4.32 24.83 -21.68
N ASN A 331 -3.84 23.59 -21.65
CA ASN A 331 -4.01 22.64 -22.75
C ASN A 331 -5.48 22.25 -22.91
N LEU A 332 -6.16 21.98 -21.79
CA LEU A 332 -7.60 21.69 -21.78
C LEU A 332 -8.41 22.85 -22.41
N LYS A 333 -8.11 24.09 -22.03
CA LYS A 333 -8.78 25.27 -22.60
C LYS A 333 -8.57 25.36 -24.10
N THR A 334 -7.33 25.17 -24.56
CA THR A 334 -6.98 25.23 -25.99
C THR A 334 -7.77 24.19 -26.79
N LEU A 335 -7.80 22.94 -26.33
CA LEU A 335 -8.49 21.84 -27.01
C LEU A 335 -10.03 21.99 -26.99
N LEU A 336 -10.59 22.68 -25.98
CA LEU A 336 -12.03 22.99 -25.95
C LEU A 336 -12.39 24.16 -26.90
N ILE A 337 -11.51 25.15 -27.06
CA ILE A 337 -11.70 26.25 -28.02
C ILE A 337 -11.70 25.73 -29.45
N GLU A 338 -10.95 24.67 -29.74
CA GLU A 338 -10.98 23.99 -31.04
C GLU A 338 -12.31 23.26 -31.32
N LYS A 339 -13.12 22.99 -30.28
CA LYS A 339 -14.38 22.22 -30.38
C LYS A 339 -15.64 23.07 -30.31
N PHE A 340 -15.61 24.17 -29.58
CA PHE A 340 -16.76 25.02 -29.31
C PHE A 340 -16.43 26.48 -29.62
N ASP A 341 -17.46 27.23 -30.02
CA ASP A 341 -17.32 28.67 -30.18
C ASP A 341 -17.04 29.34 -28.83
N TYR A 342 -16.03 30.22 -28.80
CA TYR A 342 -15.50 30.80 -27.57
C TYR A 342 -15.39 32.32 -27.65
N ASP A 343 -15.99 32.99 -26.66
CA ASP A 343 -15.91 34.45 -26.47
C ASP A 343 -14.75 34.77 -25.51
N ASN A 344 -13.68 35.33 -26.08
CA ASN A 344 -12.47 35.72 -25.34
C ASN A 344 -12.70 36.86 -24.33
N GLU A 345 -13.66 37.76 -24.58
CA GLU A 345 -13.89 38.92 -23.69
C GLU A 345 -14.61 38.50 -22.41
N LYS A 346 -15.57 37.58 -22.54
CA LYS A 346 -16.38 37.09 -21.41
C LYS A 346 -15.83 35.82 -20.77
N ASP A 347 -14.84 35.17 -21.37
CA ASP A 347 -14.29 33.88 -20.96
C ASP A 347 -15.37 32.77 -20.88
N VAL A 348 -16.21 32.71 -21.93
CA VAL A 348 -17.33 31.77 -22.03
C VAL A 348 -17.33 30.98 -23.35
N PHE A 349 -17.78 29.74 -23.26
CA PHE A 349 -18.04 28.86 -24.40
C PHE A 349 -19.53 28.97 -24.75
N LEU A 350 -19.83 29.22 -26.01
CA LEU A 350 -21.17 29.48 -26.53
C LEU A 350 -21.88 28.18 -26.90
N ASP A 351 -23.19 28.29 -27.07
CA ASP A 351 -24.11 27.25 -27.54
C ASP A 351 -24.03 25.91 -26.78
N CYS A 352 -23.66 25.96 -25.50
CA CYS A 352 -23.46 24.78 -24.67
C CYS A 352 -23.97 24.95 -23.24
N THR A 353 -24.39 23.83 -22.65
CA THR A 353 -24.88 23.74 -21.27
C THR A 353 -24.50 22.41 -20.63
N SER A 354 -24.87 22.20 -19.36
CA SER A 354 -24.66 20.94 -18.65
C SER A 354 -25.69 20.77 -17.55
N LYS A 355 -26.22 19.55 -17.41
CA LYS A 355 -27.17 19.16 -16.36
C LYS A 355 -26.70 19.45 -14.93
N HIS A 356 -25.39 19.60 -14.71
CA HIS A 356 -24.81 19.88 -13.39
C HIS A 356 -24.78 21.38 -13.06
N LEU A 357 -24.84 22.27 -14.05
CA LEU A 357 -24.70 23.71 -13.86
C LEU A 357 -25.86 24.39 -13.11
N PRO A 358 -27.14 23.99 -13.26
CA PRO A 358 -28.22 24.61 -12.50
C PRO A 358 -27.99 24.54 -10.98
N VAL A 359 -27.42 23.44 -10.47
CA VAL A 359 -27.08 23.30 -9.05
C VAL A 359 -25.91 24.21 -8.68
N VAL A 360 -24.88 24.28 -9.52
CA VAL A 360 -23.72 25.18 -9.35
C VAL A 360 -24.18 26.64 -9.25
N SER A 361 -24.99 27.11 -10.20
CA SER A 361 -25.50 28.47 -10.23
C SER A 361 -26.34 28.81 -9.00
N LYS A 362 -27.22 27.89 -8.57
CA LYS A 362 -27.99 28.05 -7.33
C LYS A 362 -27.08 28.14 -6.10
N PHE A 363 -26.02 27.33 -6.04
CA PHE A 363 -25.07 27.37 -4.94
C PHE A 363 -24.27 28.67 -4.89
N ILE A 364 -23.75 29.14 -6.02
CA ILE A 364 -23.02 30.42 -6.09
C ILE A 364 -23.92 31.57 -5.64
N LYS A 365 -25.18 31.60 -6.12
CA LYS A 365 -26.16 32.61 -5.69
C LYS A 365 -26.42 32.53 -4.18
N PHE A 366 -26.67 31.33 -3.67
CA PHE A 366 -26.85 31.09 -2.25
C PHE A 366 -25.67 31.60 -1.42
N TRP A 367 -24.45 31.24 -1.82
CA TRP A 367 -23.23 31.58 -1.09
C TRP A 367 -22.99 33.09 -1.09
N THR A 368 -23.08 33.75 -2.24
CA THR A 368 -22.86 35.20 -2.36
C THR A 368 -23.91 36.03 -1.61
N GLU A 369 -25.18 35.59 -1.59
CA GLU A 369 -26.24 36.32 -0.91
C GLU A 369 -26.23 36.10 0.62
N ASN A 370 -25.86 34.90 1.08
CA ASN A 370 -26.15 34.46 2.45
C ASN A 370 -24.92 34.09 3.28
N MET A 371 -23.74 33.88 2.70
CA MET A 371 -22.52 33.59 3.47
C MET A 371 -21.68 34.85 3.63
N GLU A 372 -21.26 35.13 4.86
CA GLU A 372 -20.42 36.28 5.20
C GLU A 372 -19.19 35.84 5.97
N GLN A 373 -18.05 36.46 5.67
CA GLN A 373 -16.82 36.22 6.41
C GLN A 373 -16.89 36.89 7.79
N SER A 374 -16.54 36.14 8.82
CA SER A 374 -16.48 36.61 10.20
C SER A 374 -15.04 36.74 10.65
N ASN A 375 -14.79 37.71 11.53
CA ASN A 375 -13.47 37.91 12.16
C ASN A 375 -13.28 37.06 13.43
N SER A 376 -14.24 36.21 13.78
CA SER A 376 -14.18 35.35 14.97
C SER A 376 -13.97 33.90 14.56
N ASP A 377 -12.96 33.27 15.15
CA ASP A 377 -12.65 31.84 14.96
C ASP A 377 -13.73 30.92 15.55
N ASN A 378 -14.64 31.45 16.38
CA ASN A 378 -15.76 30.69 16.95
C ASN A 378 -16.91 30.54 15.97
N ASP A 379 -16.89 31.27 14.85
CA ASP A 379 -17.88 31.11 13.79
C ASP A 379 -17.45 30.00 12.84
N GLU A 380 -17.92 28.79 13.13
CA GLU A 380 -17.74 27.61 12.30
C GLU A 380 -19.10 27.13 11.77
N LEU A 381 -19.13 26.50 10.60
CA LEU A 381 -20.27 25.76 10.07
C LEU A 381 -19.82 24.37 9.62
N GLU A 382 -20.58 23.35 10.01
CA GLU A 382 -20.34 22.00 9.49
C GLU A 382 -20.85 21.89 8.03
N LEU A 383 -20.26 21.01 7.21
CA LEU A 383 -20.70 20.83 5.84
C LEU A 383 -22.14 20.31 5.74
N ASP A 384 -22.59 19.49 6.68
CA ASP A 384 -23.97 18.97 6.74
C ASP A 384 -24.98 20.09 7.11
N GLU A 385 -24.57 21.03 7.95
CA GLU A 385 -25.27 22.27 8.26
C GLU A 385 -25.42 23.10 6.98
N ILE A 386 -24.34 23.33 6.24
CA ILE A 386 -24.38 24.05 4.96
C ILE A 386 -25.27 23.31 3.95
N CYS A 387 -25.19 21.97 3.86
CA CYS A 387 -26.08 21.16 3.03
C CYS A 387 -27.55 21.40 3.39
N SER A 388 -27.87 21.42 4.69
CA SER A 388 -29.23 21.58 5.19
C SER A 388 -29.80 22.95 4.86
N VAL A 389 -29.02 24.01 5.10
CA VAL A 389 -29.43 25.39 4.81
C VAL A 389 -29.54 25.59 3.29
N PHE A 390 -28.60 25.07 2.50
CA PHE A 390 -28.65 25.15 1.05
C PHE A 390 -29.84 24.38 0.47
N SER A 391 -30.12 23.17 0.98
CA SER A 391 -31.26 22.36 0.53
C SER A 391 -32.58 23.06 0.83
N HIS A 392 -32.68 23.73 1.98
CA HIS A 392 -33.83 24.55 2.32
C HIS A 392 -34.01 25.76 1.38
N TYR A 393 -32.92 26.49 1.09
CA TYR A 393 -32.94 27.66 0.19
C TYR A 393 -33.27 27.28 -1.26
N SER A 394 -32.60 26.26 -1.78
CA SER A 394 -32.63 25.91 -3.21
C SER A 394 -33.70 24.89 -3.58
N LYS A 395 -34.30 24.22 -2.59
CA LYS A 395 -35.15 23.03 -2.75
C LYS A 395 -34.46 21.91 -3.55
N CYS A 396 -33.13 21.83 -3.46
CA CYS A 396 -32.32 20.82 -4.12
C CYS A 396 -31.53 20.05 -3.07
N ASN A 397 -31.64 18.73 -3.09
CA ASN A 397 -30.84 17.88 -2.21
C ASN A 397 -29.46 17.70 -2.82
N VAL A 398 -28.43 18.07 -2.06
CA VAL A 398 -27.03 17.94 -2.44
C VAL A 398 -26.27 17.29 -1.29
N ASN A 399 -25.29 16.44 -1.62
CA ASN A 399 -24.46 15.79 -0.62
C ASN A 399 -23.28 16.68 -0.18
N GLU A 400 -22.71 16.37 0.99
CA GLU A 400 -21.57 17.11 1.56
C GLU A 400 -20.38 17.17 0.61
N LYS A 401 -20.13 16.09 -0.15
CA LYS A 401 -19.04 16.04 -1.10
C LYS A 401 -19.16 17.12 -2.19
N ILE A 402 -20.32 17.25 -2.81
CA ILE A 402 -20.54 18.27 -3.84
C ILE A 402 -20.41 19.67 -3.25
N ILE A 403 -20.92 19.92 -2.04
CA ILE A 403 -20.76 21.21 -1.36
C ILE A 403 -19.29 21.50 -1.09
N LEU A 404 -18.54 20.54 -0.57
CA LEU A 404 -17.09 20.66 -0.35
C LEU A 404 -16.34 21.00 -1.63
N ASP A 405 -16.65 20.30 -2.73
CA ASP A 405 -16.03 20.53 -4.04
C ASP A 405 -16.36 21.91 -4.60
N LEU A 406 -17.60 22.38 -4.40
CA LEU A 406 -18.03 23.72 -4.78
C LEU A 406 -17.29 24.79 -3.98
N ILE A 407 -17.18 24.65 -2.66
CA ILE A 407 -16.46 25.62 -1.81
C ILE A 407 -14.99 25.68 -2.23
N LYS A 408 -14.31 24.52 -2.30
CA LYS A 408 -12.89 24.45 -2.71
C LYS A 408 -12.64 25.00 -4.11
N HIS A 409 -13.60 24.87 -5.02
CA HIS A 409 -13.44 25.35 -6.39
C HIS A 409 -13.71 26.86 -6.52
N TYR A 410 -14.82 27.34 -5.97
CA TYR A 410 -15.28 28.72 -6.20
C TYR A 410 -14.73 29.71 -5.16
N TYR A 411 -14.43 29.25 -3.95
CA TYR A 411 -14.01 30.03 -2.80
C TYR A 411 -12.74 29.43 -2.15
N PRO A 412 -11.59 29.41 -2.87
CA PRO A 412 -10.37 28.74 -2.41
C PRO A 412 -9.74 29.34 -1.15
N ASP A 413 -10.10 30.58 -0.81
CA ASP A 413 -9.58 31.30 0.37
C ASP A 413 -10.26 30.87 1.68
N ILE A 414 -11.30 30.03 1.60
CA ILE A 414 -12.04 29.54 2.75
C ILE A 414 -11.28 28.40 3.43
N THR A 415 -11.06 28.53 4.73
CA THR A 415 -10.42 27.51 5.56
C THR A 415 -11.41 26.38 5.86
N ILE A 416 -11.04 25.15 5.47
CA ILE A 416 -11.81 23.94 5.73
C ILE A 416 -10.93 22.95 6.49
N GLU A 417 -11.36 22.55 7.69
CA GLU A 417 -10.68 21.55 8.52
C GLU A 417 -11.37 20.19 8.41
N ASP A 418 -10.58 19.11 8.40
CA ASP A 418 -11.03 17.71 8.33
C ASP A 418 -12.02 17.38 7.20
N ASN A 419 -12.06 18.22 6.15
CA ASN A 419 -13.10 18.17 5.12
C ASN A 419 -14.52 18.18 5.70
N LYS A 420 -14.73 18.83 6.86
CA LYS A 420 -15.99 18.85 7.58
C LYS A 420 -16.37 20.22 8.13
N TYR A 421 -15.41 20.96 8.69
CA TYR A 421 -15.67 22.24 9.37
C TYR A 421 -15.20 23.41 8.51
N VAL A 422 -16.08 24.38 8.29
CA VAL A 422 -15.81 25.63 7.57
C VAL A 422 -15.70 26.76 8.58
N TYR A 423 -14.52 27.35 8.71
CA TYR A 423 -14.24 28.38 9.71
C TYR A 423 -14.43 29.80 9.18
N GLN A 424 -14.65 30.74 10.10
CA GLN A 424 -14.75 32.17 9.85
C GLN A 424 -15.89 32.53 8.88
N ILE A 425 -16.97 31.74 8.89
CA ILE A 425 -18.13 31.95 8.01
C ILE A 425 -19.42 31.94 8.83
N LYS A 426 -20.27 32.94 8.57
CA LYS A 426 -21.64 33.03 9.07
C LYS A 426 -22.64 32.88 7.95
N CYS A 427 -23.81 32.32 8.28
CA CYS A 427 -24.94 32.28 7.36
C CYS A 427 -26.04 33.25 7.81
N LYS A 428 -26.46 34.18 6.95
CA LYS A 428 -27.57 35.11 7.24
C LYS A 428 -28.90 34.40 7.47
N LEU A 429 -29.07 33.24 6.84
CA LEU A 429 -30.32 32.47 6.91
C LEU A 429 -30.42 31.67 8.21
N TRP A 430 -29.31 31.54 8.95
CA TRP A 430 -29.29 30.77 10.18
C TRP A 430 -28.27 31.33 11.18
N ASP A 431 -28.79 31.89 12.27
CA ASP A 431 -28.00 32.35 13.40
C ASP A 431 -28.03 31.30 14.52
N LYS A 432 -27.00 30.44 14.53
CA LYS A 432 -26.85 29.35 15.52
C LYS A 432 -26.89 29.88 16.95
N ARG A 433 -26.19 30.99 17.20
CA ARG A 433 -26.04 31.57 18.54
C ARG A 433 -27.41 32.04 19.05
N LYS A 434 -28.14 32.75 18.19
CA LYS A 434 -29.49 33.22 18.52
C LYS A 434 -30.46 32.06 18.78
N ASP A 435 -30.46 31.01 17.97
CA ASP A 435 -31.36 29.86 18.18
C ASP A 435 -31.08 29.16 19.53
N ILE A 436 -29.80 29.08 19.94
CA ILE A 436 -29.40 28.54 21.24
C ILE A 436 -29.87 29.46 22.37
N ILE A 437 -29.60 30.77 22.27
CA ILE A 437 -30.04 31.79 23.25
C ILE A 437 -31.56 31.79 23.42
N ASP A 438 -32.32 31.77 22.33
CA ASP A 438 -33.78 31.72 22.35
C ASP A 438 -34.29 30.45 23.03
N THR A 439 -33.57 29.34 22.91
CA THR A 439 -33.89 28.08 23.59
C THR A 439 -33.58 28.15 25.09
N LEU A 440 -32.46 28.75 25.49
CA LEU A 440 -32.13 29.01 26.89
C LEU A 440 -33.21 29.89 27.56
N LYS A 441 -33.70 30.93 26.85
CA LYS A 441 -34.81 31.78 27.31
C LYS A 441 -36.14 31.04 27.41
N LYS A 442 -36.44 30.14 26.48
CA LYS A 442 -37.64 29.28 26.56
C LYS A 442 -37.56 28.33 27.74
N TYR A 443 -36.39 27.72 27.99
CA TYR A 443 -36.18 26.86 29.15
C TYR A 443 -36.49 27.61 30.45
N LYS A 444 -36.01 28.85 30.61
CA LYS A 444 -36.35 29.73 31.74
C LYS A 444 -37.86 29.91 31.93
N THR A 445 -38.62 30.00 30.85
CA THR A 445 -40.08 30.22 30.88
C THR A 445 -40.86 28.93 31.22
N ILE A 446 -40.31 27.76 30.89
CA ILE A 446 -40.91 26.44 31.16
C ILE A 446 -40.54 25.93 32.57
N ALA A 447 -39.37 26.33 33.07
CA ALA A 447 -38.81 25.94 34.35
C ALA A 447 -39.46 26.50 35.65
N PRO A 448 -40.47 27.39 35.69
CA PRO A 448 -41.13 27.75 36.96
C PRO A 448 -41.84 26.56 37.65
N HIS A 449 -41.95 25.41 36.98
CA HIS A 449 -42.68 24.23 37.45
C HIS A 449 -41.82 22.96 37.61
N VAL A 450 -40.50 23.02 37.43
CA VAL A 450 -39.59 21.90 37.73
C VAL A 450 -39.09 22.08 39.16
N ASP A 451 -39.28 21.06 40.00
CA ASP A 451 -39.02 21.09 41.43
C ASP A 451 -37.67 21.75 41.81
N PHE A 452 -37.74 22.63 42.82
CA PHE A 452 -36.72 23.50 43.40
C PHE A 452 -35.43 22.80 43.95
N TYR A 453 -35.15 21.54 43.60
CA TYR A 453 -34.14 20.71 44.28
C TYR A 453 -32.80 20.54 43.56
N SER A 454 -32.61 21.05 42.35
CA SER A 454 -31.28 21.11 41.73
C SER A 454 -30.90 22.56 41.39
N GLU A 455 -29.86 23.09 42.04
CA GLU A 455 -29.28 24.41 41.71
C GLU A 455 -28.57 24.42 40.34
N GLU A 456 -28.52 23.26 39.67
CA GLU A 456 -27.72 22.95 38.51
C GLU A 456 -28.53 22.15 37.49
N VAL A 457 -28.30 22.43 36.19
CA VAL A 457 -28.97 21.78 35.06
C VAL A 457 -27.92 21.16 34.14
N PRO A 458 -28.01 19.87 33.79
CA PRO A 458 -27.11 19.27 32.81
C PRO A 458 -27.29 19.91 31.43
N ILE A 459 -26.17 20.27 30.76
CA ILE A 459 -26.20 20.85 29.40
C ILE A 459 -26.96 19.95 28.41
N ASN A 460 -26.87 18.62 28.60
CA ASN A 460 -27.53 17.64 27.75
C ASN A 460 -29.07 17.73 27.77
N GLU A 461 -29.67 18.10 28.91
CA GLU A 461 -31.13 18.28 29.00
C GLU A 461 -31.59 19.48 28.17
N ILE A 462 -30.81 20.56 28.19
CA ILE A 462 -31.09 21.76 27.41
C ILE A 462 -30.86 21.48 25.92
N TYR A 463 -29.85 20.69 25.57
CA TYR A 463 -29.65 20.26 24.19
C TYR A 463 -30.81 19.38 23.69
N GLN A 464 -31.37 18.50 24.53
CA GLN A 464 -32.58 17.75 24.17
C GLN A 464 -33.78 18.67 23.91
N LEU A 465 -33.94 19.72 24.72
CA LEU A 465 -34.96 20.74 24.49
C LEU A 465 -34.71 21.48 23.17
N TYR A 466 -33.45 21.84 22.88
CA TYR A 466 -33.05 22.48 21.63
C TYR A 466 -33.39 21.61 20.42
N CYS A 467 -33.06 20.32 20.46
CA CYS A 467 -33.40 19.36 19.41
C CYS A 467 -34.90 19.11 19.27
N GLY A 468 -35.64 19.13 20.39
CA GLY A 468 -37.10 18.96 20.41
C GLY A 468 -37.88 20.23 20.04
N SER A 469 -37.21 21.37 19.98
CA SER A 469 -37.82 22.63 19.57
C SER A 469 -38.08 22.66 18.06
N LYS A 470 -39.10 23.41 17.62
CA LYS A 470 -39.44 23.57 16.19
C LYS A 470 -38.44 24.48 15.44
N ASN A 471 -37.15 24.38 15.73
CA ASN A 471 -36.12 25.09 15.00
C ASN A 471 -35.98 24.48 13.60
N LYS A 472 -35.70 25.32 12.60
CA LYS A 472 -35.58 24.87 11.20
C LYS A 472 -34.30 24.06 10.97
N PHE A 473 -33.26 24.38 11.73
CA PHE A 473 -31.95 23.75 11.68
C PHE A 473 -31.48 23.50 13.11
N ILE A 474 -30.63 22.51 13.30
CA ILE A 474 -30.13 22.08 14.62
C ILE A 474 -28.61 22.05 14.53
N ALA A 475 -27.95 22.80 15.41
CA ALA A 475 -26.50 22.75 15.57
C ALA A 475 -26.05 21.43 16.22
N SER A 476 -24.82 21.01 15.92
CA SER A 476 -24.24 19.83 16.55
C SER A 476 -24.11 19.98 18.07
N LYS A 477 -24.16 18.84 18.77
CA LYS A 477 -24.02 18.81 20.23
C LYS A 477 -22.70 19.43 20.68
N GLN A 478 -21.62 19.16 19.94
CA GLN A 478 -20.29 19.68 20.23
C GLN A 478 -20.26 21.21 20.13
N TYR A 479 -20.84 21.79 19.07
CA TYR A 479 -20.96 23.24 18.93
C TYR A 479 -21.81 23.83 20.05
N PHE A 480 -22.94 23.20 20.38
CA PHE A 480 -23.85 23.65 21.44
C PHE A 480 -23.17 23.71 22.81
N GLU A 481 -22.46 22.64 23.18
CA GLU A 481 -21.71 22.57 24.44
C GLU A 481 -20.57 23.60 24.48
N LYS A 482 -19.83 23.75 23.37
CA LYS A 482 -18.76 24.76 23.25
C LYS A 482 -19.31 26.17 23.41
N PHE A 483 -20.41 26.50 22.71
CA PHE A 483 -21.04 27.81 22.80
C PHE A 483 -21.48 28.14 24.24
N ILE A 484 -22.15 27.20 24.92
CA ILE A 484 -22.55 27.39 26.31
C ILE A 484 -21.35 27.59 27.24
N LYS A 485 -20.24 26.88 26.99
CA LYS A 485 -18.99 26.99 27.76
C LYS A 485 -18.27 28.32 27.58
N GLU A 486 -18.39 28.92 26.40
CA GLU A 486 -17.76 30.20 26.07
C GLU A 486 -18.63 31.40 26.46
N GLU A 487 -19.94 31.22 26.62
CA GLU A 487 -20.87 32.30 26.96
C GLU A 487 -20.63 32.77 28.40
N SER A 488 -19.96 33.91 28.55
CA SER A 488 -19.53 34.47 29.85
C SER A 488 -20.66 34.78 30.83
N GLU A 489 -21.90 34.81 30.35
CA GLU A 489 -23.10 35.12 31.12
C GLU A 489 -23.61 33.88 31.90
N LEU A 490 -23.22 32.66 31.50
CA LEU A 490 -23.58 31.41 32.16
C LEU A 490 -22.50 30.94 33.13
N PHE A 491 -22.90 30.53 34.35
CA PHE A 491 -21.98 29.96 35.34
C PHE A 491 -22.02 28.44 35.24
N ILE A 492 -20.93 27.84 34.77
CA ILE A 492 -20.81 26.38 34.64
C ILE A 492 -20.11 25.80 35.87
N THR A 493 -20.66 24.72 36.40
CA THR A 493 -20.07 23.89 37.45
C THR A 493 -19.73 22.50 36.91
N GLU A 494 -18.57 21.97 37.30
CA GLU A 494 -18.10 20.62 36.96
C GLU A 494 -18.22 20.26 35.47
N ASP A 495 -17.75 21.17 34.60
CA ASP A 495 -17.63 21.07 33.14
C ASP A 495 -18.89 20.77 32.31
N ASN A 496 -20.02 20.35 32.89
CA ASN A 496 -21.23 19.93 32.15
C ASN A 496 -22.56 20.35 32.79
N PHE A 497 -22.52 21.15 33.86
CA PHE A 497 -23.73 21.65 34.54
C PHE A 497 -23.78 23.18 34.49
N ILE A 498 -24.98 23.74 34.32
CA ILE A 498 -25.23 25.19 34.33
C ILE A 498 -25.96 25.53 35.62
N LYS A 499 -25.45 26.52 36.38
CA LYS A 499 -26.17 27.03 37.55
C LYS A 499 -27.45 27.74 37.14
N VAL A 500 -28.57 27.37 37.74
CA VAL A 500 -29.90 27.92 37.43
C VAL A 500 -29.95 29.46 37.59
N LYS A 501 -29.21 30.01 38.56
CA LYS A 501 -29.11 31.47 38.78
C LYS A 501 -28.43 32.23 37.63
N SER A 502 -27.65 31.55 36.79
CA SER A 502 -26.92 32.19 35.70
C SER A 502 -27.78 32.48 34.47
N PHE A 503 -28.95 31.83 34.33
CA PHE A 503 -29.95 32.17 33.31
C PHE A 503 -30.61 33.56 33.53
N ASP A 504 -30.28 34.27 34.62
CA ASP A 504 -30.70 35.66 34.83
C ASP A 504 -29.80 36.68 34.12
N ASN A 505 -28.65 36.25 33.62
CA ASN A 505 -27.69 37.11 32.92
C ASN A 505 -27.91 37.15 31.38
N ILE A 506 -28.77 36.30 30.83
CA ILE A 506 -29.11 36.15 29.39
C ILE A 506 -30.50 36.73 29.09
#